data_AF-A0A8T7J185-F1
#
_entry.id   AF-A0A8T7J185-F1
#
_cell.length_a   1.000
_cell.length_b   1.000
_cell.length_c   1.000
_cell.angle_alpha   90.00
_cell.angle_beta   90.00
_cell.angle_gamma   90.00
#
_symmetry.space_group_name_H-M   'P 1'
#
loop_
_entity.id
_entity.type
_entity.pdbx_description
1 polymer ?
#
loop_
_entity_poly.entity_id
_entity_poly.type
_entity_poly.pdbx_seq_one_letter_code
_entity_poly.pdbx_strand_id
1 'polypeptide(L)'
;MTWITANFPDLPASTLKRLSAFTTTRMGGSSSGQFDSFNLATHVGDELDAVYSNRALLREKRQLPSEPYWLNQTHSNTVIEIPYQYRGYTDGNIIAIIEADASYTALPNHICTVMTADCLPLLLVDSKGTKVAAIHAGWRGLANGIIEKTINKMAVETGDLHVWLGPAIGPDSFEVGEEVKQQFVALSALNRDCFVEQPQSLATEPKKFLCDIYQLAKNKLNVLGVKHISGGEFDTVTELSLFYSYRRDGQTGRMASLIWLS
;
A
#
# COMPACT_ATOMS: atom_id res chain seq x y z
N MET A 1 -5.95 -17.63 10.66
CA MET A 1 -5.71 -16.25 10.18
C MET A 1 -4.45 -16.28 9.36
N THR A 2 -4.55 -15.99 8.07
CA THR A 2 -3.44 -16.13 7.12
C THR A 2 -3.09 -14.75 6.61
N TRP A 3 -1.87 -14.30 6.88
CA TRP A 3 -1.35 -13.02 6.40
C TRP A 3 -0.15 -13.27 5.51
N ILE A 4 0.06 -12.39 4.53
CA ILE A 4 1.11 -12.55 3.54
C ILE A 4 2.34 -11.81 4.03
N THR A 5 3.40 -12.55 4.30
CA THR A 5 4.67 -11.97 4.74
C THR A 5 5.37 -11.35 3.54
N ALA A 6 5.86 -10.11 3.69
CA ALA A 6 6.63 -9.45 2.64
C ALA A 6 7.99 -10.16 2.50
N ASN A 7 8.28 -10.66 1.31
CA ASN A 7 9.51 -11.39 1.04
C ASN A 7 10.58 -10.44 0.49
N PHE A 8 11.75 -10.39 1.14
CA PHE A 8 12.91 -9.62 0.69
C PHE A 8 14.10 -10.56 0.45
N PRO A 9 14.20 -11.21 -0.72
CA PRO A 9 15.09 -12.35 -0.94
C PRO A 9 16.59 -12.00 -0.82
N ASP A 10 16.98 -10.80 -1.22
CA ASP A 10 18.38 -10.34 -1.21
C ASP A 10 18.76 -9.57 0.05
N LEU A 11 17.85 -9.44 1.03
CA LEU A 11 18.09 -8.63 2.21
C LEU A 11 19.03 -9.36 3.19
N PRO A 12 20.03 -8.70 3.78
CA PRO A 12 20.93 -9.34 4.73
C PRO A 12 20.18 -10.01 5.89
N ALA A 13 20.61 -11.22 6.27
CA ALA A 13 19.97 -11.99 7.34
C ALA A 13 19.94 -11.25 8.70
N SER A 14 20.93 -10.38 8.97
CA SER A 14 20.96 -9.51 10.15
C SER A 14 19.84 -8.46 10.16
N THR A 15 19.45 -7.98 8.99
CA THR A 15 18.33 -7.06 8.80
C THR A 15 17.00 -7.81 8.88
N LEU A 16 16.88 -8.95 8.20
CA LEU A 16 15.68 -9.80 8.25
C LEU A 16 15.27 -10.20 9.67
N LYS A 17 16.25 -10.44 10.57
CA LYS A 17 15.97 -10.78 11.97
C LYS A 17 15.27 -9.68 12.78
N ARG A 18 15.41 -8.42 12.38
CA ARG A 18 14.81 -7.26 13.05
C ARG A 18 13.65 -6.67 12.26
N LEU A 19 13.49 -7.07 11.00
CA LEU A 19 12.43 -6.58 10.14
C LEU A 19 11.16 -7.39 10.35
N SER A 20 10.05 -6.71 10.50
CA SER A 20 8.73 -7.31 10.33
C SER A 20 7.97 -6.54 9.26
N ALA A 21 7.46 -7.26 8.28
CA ALA A 21 6.76 -6.69 7.15
C ALA A 21 5.73 -7.70 6.60
N PHE A 22 4.47 -7.30 6.48
CA PHE A 22 3.41 -8.17 5.99
C PHE A 22 2.19 -7.35 5.55
N THR A 23 1.24 -7.99 4.88
CA THR A 23 -0.09 -7.47 4.65
C THR A 23 -1.16 -8.40 5.22
N THR A 24 -2.24 -7.81 5.72
CA THR A 24 -3.41 -8.57 6.19
C THR A 24 -4.23 -9.11 5.02
N THR A 25 -5.05 -10.12 5.30
CA THR A 25 -6.12 -10.58 4.42
C THR A 25 -7.46 -10.20 5.04
N ARG A 26 -8.55 -10.37 4.28
CA ARG A 26 -9.93 -10.12 4.76
C ARG A 26 -10.44 -11.12 5.79
N MET A 27 -9.67 -12.16 6.13
CA MET A 27 -10.13 -13.32 6.89
C MET A 27 -9.89 -13.23 8.40
N GLY A 28 -10.85 -13.74 9.18
CA GLY A 28 -10.72 -14.04 10.60
C GLY A 28 -11.00 -12.87 11.54
N GLY A 29 -11.81 -11.90 11.12
CA GLY A 29 -12.23 -10.78 11.96
C GLY A 29 -13.67 -10.84 12.45
N SER A 30 -14.14 -9.70 12.94
CA SER A 30 -15.43 -9.51 13.59
C SER A 30 -16.41 -8.64 12.80
N SER A 31 -15.98 -8.06 11.69
CA SER A 31 -16.85 -7.31 10.77
C SER A 31 -17.78 -8.26 10.02
N SER A 32 -18.89 -7.75 9.49
CA SER A 32 -19.90 -8.56 8.80
C SER A 32 -20.36 -7.92 7.48
N GLY A 33 -21.17 -8.65 6.71
CA GLY A 33 -21.73 -8.18 5.43
C GLY A 33 -20.63 -7.84 4.41
N GLN A 34 -20.73 -6.67 3.78
CA GLN A 34 -19.75 -6.20 2.78
C GLN A 34 -18.34 -5.93 3.35
N PHE A 35 -18.22 -5.90 4.68
CA PHE A 35 -16.97 -5.76 5.42
C PHE A 35 -16.48 -7.10 5.99
N ASP A 36 -17.14 -8.22 5.70
CA ASP A 36 -16.75 -9.53 6.20
C ASP A 36 -15.30 -9.88 5.78
N SER A 37 -14.36 -10.15 6.70
CA SER A 37 -14.49 -10.24 8.17
C SER A 37 -13.49 -9.35 8.93
N PHE A 38 -12.31 -9.09 8.38
CA PHE A 38 -11.19 -8.42 9.05
C PHE A 38 -10.94 -7.01 8.52
N ASN A 39 -11.95 -6.14 8.55
CA ASN A 39 -11.80 -4.75 8.15
C ASN A 39 -11.06 -3.93 9.22
N LEU A 40 -10.08 -3.13 8.79
CA LEU A 40 -9.27 -2.27 9.66
C LEU A 40 -9.56 -0.77 9.49
N ALA A 41 -10.42 -0.39 8.53
CA ALA A 41 -10.70 1.00 8.21
C ALA A 41 -11.94 1.53 8.96
N THR A 42 -11.77 2.68 9.62
CA THR A 42 -12.83 3.38 10.36
C THR A 42 -13.68 4.32 9.51
N HIS A 43 -13.34 4.49 8.22
CA HIS A 43 -13.91 5.50 7.33
C HIS A 43 -14.70 4.90 6.15
N VAL A 44 -14.94 3.59 6.14
CA VAL A 44 -15.65 2.89 5.04
C VAL A 44 -17.12 2.62 5.34
N GLY A 45 -17.61 3.00 6.52
CA GLY A 45 -18.99 2.81 6.97
C GLY A 45 -19.25 1.46 7.66
N ASP A 46 -18.22 0.82 8.19
CA ASP A 46 -18.33 -0.38 9.03
C ASP A 46 -18.58 0.00 10.50
N GLU A 47 -19.03 -0.98 11.30
CA GLU A 47 -19.24 -0.82 12.73
C GLU A 47 -17.89 -0.62 13.45
N LEU A 48 -17.74 0.51 14.15
CA LEU A 48 -16.45 0.88 14.76
C LEU A 48 -15.97 -0.14 15.79
N ASP A 49 -16.87 -0.74 16.57
CA ASP A 49 -16.52 -1.78 17.55
C ASP A 49 -15.94 -3.03 16.90
N ALA A 50 -16.46 -3.41 15.72
CA ALA A 50 -15.91 -4.52 14.94
C ALA A 50 -14.52 -4.18 14.39
N VAL A 51 -14.34 -2.96 13.86
CA VAL A 51 -13.05 -2.46 13.37
C VAL A 51 -12.01 -2.39 14.49
N TYR A 52 -12.38 -1.89 15.67
CA TYR A 52 -11.47 -1.83 16.83
C TYR A 52 -11.15 -3.22 17.37
N SER A 53 -12.09 -4.16 17.34
CA SER A 53 -11.84 -5.57 17.66
C SER A 53 -10.84 -6.20 16.69
N ASN A 54 -10.97 -5.93 15.38
CA ASN A 54 -10.01 -6.40 14.37
C ASN A 54 -8.62 -5.80 14.59
N ARG A 55 -8.52 -4.50 14.90
CA ARG A 55 -7.23 -3.86 15.24
C ARG A 55 -6.63 -4.43 16.52
N ALA A 56 -7.44 -4.74 17.54
CA ALA A 56 -6.97 -5.40 18.75
C ALA A 56 -6.43 -6.81 18.47
N LEU A 57 -7.15 -7.58 17.64
CA LEU A 57 -6.74 -8.89 17.20
C LEU A 57 -5.43 -8.84 16.38
N LEU A 58 -5.26 -7.81 15.54
CA LEU A 58 -4.01 -7.56 14.81
C LEU A 58 -2.82 -7.41 15.77
N ARG A 59 -2.98 -6.58 16.81
CA ARG A 59 -1.95 -6.34 17.84
C ARG A 59 -1.57 -7.62 18.57
N GLU A 60 -2.58 -8.37 19.04
CA GLU A 60 -2.36 -9.61 19.77
C GLU A 60 -1.64 -10.64 18.91
N LYS A 61 -2.15 -10.91 17.70
CA LYS A 61 -1.64 -12.00 16.85
C LYS A 61 -0.24 -11.74 16.27
N ARG A 62 0.13 -10.48 16.04
CA ARG A 62 1.50 -10.11 15.62
C ARG A 62 2.42 -9.70 16.75
N GLN A 63 1.92 -9.56 17.97
CA GLN A 63 2.67 -8.99 19.09
C GLN A 63 3.28 -7.63 18.67
N LEU A 64 2.44 -6.76 18.11
CA LEU A 64 2.91 -5.47 17.60
C LEU A 64 3.57 -4.66 18.71
N PRO A 65 4.78 -4.10 18.49
CA PRO A 65 5.52 -3.39 19.55
C PRO A 65 4.96 -1.99 19.85
N SER A 66 4.10 -1.45 18.99
CA SER A 66 3.37 -0.19 19.17
C SER A 66 2.01 -0.24 18.47
N GLU A 67 1.19 0.80 18.64
CA GLU A 67 0.08 1.02 17.72
C GLU A 67 0.61 1.34 16.31
N PRO A 68 -0.03 0.80 15.25
CA PRO A 68 0.21 1.24 13.88
C PRO A 68 -0.10 2.72 13.67
N TYR A 69 0.75 3.42 12.91
CA TYR A 69 0.50 4.80 12.52
C TYR A 69 -0.45 4.86 11.33
N TRP A 70 -1.75 4.98 11.62
CA TRP A 70 -2.80 5.07 10.60
C TRP A 70 -2.85 6.45 9.95
N LEU A 71 -2.87 6.48 8.62
CA LEU A 71 -2.96 7.71 7.83
C LEU A 71 -4.39 7.95 7.33
N ASN A 72 -4.73 9.23 7.14
CA ASN A 72 -5.86 9.61 6.30
C ASN A 72 -5.38 9.71 4.86
N GLN A 73 -5.48 8.60 4.13
CA GLN A 73 -4.99 8.47 2.76
C GLN A 73 -5.92 9.21 1.79
N THR A 74 -5.39 10.19 1.07
CA THR A 74 -6.15 11.06 0.16
C THR A 74 -5.78 10.87 -1.32
N HIS A 75 -5.00 9.82 -1.63
CA HIS A 75 -4.39 9.58 -2.95
C HIS A 75 -3.46 10.73 -3.39
N SER A 76 -2.87 11.42 -2.42
CA SER A 76 -1.87 12.46 -2.60
C SER A 76 -0.48 11.86 -2.85
N ASN A 77 0.53 12.73 -2.92
CA ASN A 77 1.93 12.34 -2.81
C ASN A 77 2.51 12.74 -1.44
N THR A 78 1.72 12.98 -0.40
CA THR A 78 2.25 13.45 0.88
C THR A 78 2.90 12.32 1.66
N VAL A 79 4.14 12.57 2.11
CA VAL A 79 4.97 11.63 2.87
C VAL A 79 5.29 12.27 4.22
N ILE A 80 5.12 11.52 5.29
CA ILE A 80 5.42 11.97 6.65
C ILE A 80 6.47 11.09 7.33
N GLU A 81 7.25 11.69 8.23
CA GLU A 81 8.08 10.93 9.16
C GLU A 81 7.24 10.55 10.39
N ILE A 82 7.36 9.30 10.85
CA ILE A 82 6.77 8.85 12.12
C ILE A 82 7.88 8.67 13.18
N PRO A 83 7.61 8.96 14.47
CA PRO A 83 6.34 9.41 15.02
C PRO A 83 6.02 10.87 14.64
N TYR A 84 4.77 11.13 14.24
CA TYR A 84 4.26 12.51 14.20
C TYR A 84 3.68 12.89 15.56
N GLN A 85 3.83 14.15 15.95
CA GLN A 85 3.14 14.68 17.12
C GLN A 85 1.67 14.92 16.76
N TYR A 86 0.75 14.32 17.51
CA TYR A 86 -0.68 14.65 17.45
C TYR A 86 -0.86 16.12 17.83
N ARG A 87 -1.06 17.00 16.83
CA ARG A 87 -1.44 18.41 17.07
C ARG A 87 -2.95 18.55 16.89
N GLY A 88 -3.70 18.15 17.90
CA GLY A 88 -5.15 18.36 17.95
C GLY A 88 -5.80 17.59 19.10
N TYR A 89 -6.27 18.31 20.11
CA TYR A 89 -7.25 17.83 21.07
C TYR A 89 -8.61 18.39 20.66
N THR A 90 -9.59 17.53 20.43
CA THR A 90 -11.01 17.89 20.48
C THR A 90 -11.72 16.81 21.28
N ASP A 91 -12.34 17.20 22.39
CA ASP A 91 -13.30 16.41 23.17
C ASP A 91 -12.86 14.99 23.53
N GLY A 92 -11.68 14.85 24.15
CA GLY A 92 -11.25 13.59 24.77
C GLY A 92 -10.90 12.44 23.82
N ASN A 93 -10.99 12.65 22.51
CA ASN A 93 -10.62 11.68 21.48
C ASN A 93 -9.39 12.16 20.71
N ILE A 94 -8.31 11.36 20.74
CA ILE A 94 -7.08 11.62 19.96
C ILE A 94 -7.34 11.19 18.52
N ILE A 95 -7.61 12.13 17.61
CA ILE A 95 -7.45 11.87 16.17
C ILE A 95 -6.96 13.16 15.49
N ALA A 96 -5.66 13.44 15.56
CA ALA A 96 -5.08 14.27 14.50
C ALA A 96 -5.15 13.44 13.22
N ILE A 97 -6.08 13.80 12.32
CA ILE A 97 -6.21 13.21 10.99
C ILE A 97 -4.98 13.64 10.19
N ILE A 98 -3.97 12.77 10.10
CA ILE A 98 -2.79 13.08 9.30
C ILE A 98 -3.06 12.71 7.85
N GLU A 99 -3.22 13.72 7.00
CA GLU A 99 -3.35 13.55 5.56
C GLU A 99 -1.99 13.20 4.94
N ALA A 100 -1.82 11.93 4.60
CA ALA A 100 -0.63 11.41 3.95
C ALA A 100 -0.92 10.08 3.28
N ASP A 101 -0.12 9.74 2.28
CA ASP A 101 -0.21 8.47 1.57
C ASP A 101 1.07 7.64 1.72
N ALA A 102 2.07 8.15 2.44
CA ALA A 102 3.21 7.35 2.87
C ALA A 102 3.76 7.81 4.23
N SER A 103 4.36 6.87 4.93
CA SER A 103 5.10 7.12 6.17
C SER A 103 6.48 6.46 6.11
N TYR A 104 7.47 7.06 6.75
CA TYR A 104 8.80 6.47 6.95
C TYR A 104 9.31 6.72 8.36
N THR A 105 10.26 5.90 8.81
CA THR A 105 10.95 6.11 10.10
C THR A 105 12.31 5.44 10.13
N ALA A 106 13.19 5.98 10.98
CA ALA A 106 14.44 5.34 11.39
C ALA A 106 14.37 4.74 12.80
N LEU A 107 13.25 4.93 13.51
CA LEU A 107 13.12 4.49 14.89
C LEU A 107 12.64 3.04 14.96
N PRO A 108 13.23 2.21 15.85
CA PRO A 108 12.71 0.88 16.10
C PRO A 108 11.32 0.97 16.73
N ASN A 109 10.55 -0.09 16.59
CA ASN A 109 9.23 -0.30 17.18
C ASN A 109 8.18 0.73 16.76
N HIS A 110 8.40 1.47 15.66
CA HIS A 110 7.43 2.37 15.06
C HIS A 110 6.93 1.78 13.74
N ILE A 111 5.62 1.56 13.65
CA ILE A 111 5.02 0.80 12.55
C ILE A 111 4.47 1.72 11.48
N CYS A 112 5.14 1.76 10.32
CA CYS A 112 4.61 2.39 9.12
C CYS A 112 3.45 1.55 8.59
N THR A 113 2.33 2.17 8.23
CA THR A 113 1.11 1.45 7.82
C THR A 113 0.37 2.17 6.71
N VAL A 114 -0.13 1.40 5.76
CA VAL A 114 -1.05 1.87 4.72
C VAL A 114 -2.21 0.88 4.56
N MET A 115 -3.40 1.41 4.31
CA MET A 115 -4.61 0.61 4.09
C MET A 115 -4.97 0.58 2.61
N THR A 116 -5.36 -0.58 2.10
CA THR A 116 -5.68 -0.75 0.68
C THR A 116 -6.89 -1.64 0.46
N ALA A 117 -7.58 -1.37 -0.65
CA ALA A 117 -8.40 -2.30 -1.40
C ALA A 117 -8.20 -1.86 -2.87
N ASP A 118 -7.44 -2.64 -3.63
CA ASP A 118 -6.95 -2.37 -5.00
C ASP A 118 -5.73 -1.46 -5.17
N CYS A 119 -5.62 -0.35 -4.44
CA CYS A 119 -4.43 0.51 -4.58
C CYS A 119 -3.16 -0.23 -4.14
N LEU A 120 -2.02 0.06 -4.79
CA LEU A 120 -0.77 -0.68 -4.58
C LEU A 120 -0.08 -0.28 -3.27
N PRO A 121 0.09 -1.18 -2.29
CA PRO A 121 0.96 -0.94 -1.15
C PRO A 121 2.42 -1.28 -1.51
N LEU A 122 3.36 -0.42 -1.13
CA LEU A 122 4.80 -0.73 -1.19
C LEU A 122 5.39 -0.67 0.22
N LEU A 123 6.19 -1.67 0.57
CA LEU A 123 6.98 -1.69 1.81
C LEU A 123 8.46 -1.61 1.46
N LEU A 124 9.16 -0.65 2.06
CA LEU A 124 10.54 -0.30 1.74
C LEU A 124 11.43 -0.50 2.98
N VAL A 125 12.64 -0.99 2.76
CA VAL A 125 13.69 -1.09 3.78
C VAL A 125 15.07 -0.95 3.13
N ASP A 126 16.01 -0.26 3.77
CA ASP A 126 17.40 -0.24 3.32
C ASP A 126 18.15 -1.51 3.74
N SER A 127 19.21 -1.87 3.00
CA SER A 127 19.98 -3.09 3.23
C SER A 127 20.52 -3.23 4.67
N LYS A 128 20.83 -2.11 5.34
CA LYS A 128 21.33 -2.07 6.73
C LYS A 128 20.21 -2.17 7.78
N GLY A 129 18.94 -2.07 7.37
CA GLY A 129 17.80 -2.07 8.30
C GLY A 129 17.87 -0.93 9.28
N THR A 130 18.06 0.28 8.76
CA THR A 130 18.11 1.54 9.50
C THR A 130 16.87 2.40 9.27
N LYS A 131 16.18 2.23 8.14
CA LYS A 131 14.97 2.97 7.79
C LYS A 131 13.97 2.07 7.08
N VAL A 132 12.69 2.30 7.36
CA VAL A 132 11.58 1.64 6.68
C VAL A 132 10.54 2.65 6.24
N ALA A 133 9.75 2.29 5.23
CA ALA A 133 8.59 3.08 4.81
C ALA A 133 7.44 2.20 4.29
N ALA A 134 6.22 2.71 4.42
CA ALA A 134 5.02 2.15 3.82
C ALA A 134 4.38 3.20 2.91
N ILE A 135 4.01 2.80 1.69
CA ILE A 135 3.48 3.68 0.64
C ILE A 135 2.13 3.16 0.15
N HIS A 136 1.14 4.03 0.08
CA HIS A 136 -0.12 3.85 -0.62
C HIS A 136 -0.01 4.49 -2.00
N ALA A 137 0.07 3.66 -3.04
CA ALA A 137 0.18 4.09 -4.41
C ALA A 137 -1.08 3.72 -5.20
N GLY A 138 -2.16 4.46 -5.00
CA GLY A 138 -3.20 4.55 -6.03
C GLY A 138 -2.65 5.23 -7.29
N TRP A 139 -3.30 5.08 -8.44
CA TRP A 139 -2.78 5.59 -9.71
C TRP A 139 -2.44 7.09 -9.69
N ARG A 140 -3.21 7.91 -8.97
CA ARG A 140 -2.94 9.35 -8.78
C ARG A 140 -1.67 9.60 -7.99
N GLY A 141 -1.51 8.96 -6.83
CA GLY A 141 -0.31 9.09 -6.00
C GLY A 141 0.94 8.59 -6.74
N LEU A 142 0.80 7.48 -7.46
CA LEU A 142 1.86 6.91 -8.29
C LEU A 142 2.27 7.88 -9.42
N ALA A 143 1.31 8.43 -10.17
CA ALA A 143 1.59 9.43 -11.20
C ALA A 143 2.25 10.69 -10.62
N ASN A 144 1.78 11.13 -9.44
CA ASN A 144 2.29 12.32 -8.74
C ASN A 144 3.61 12.10 -7.98
N GLY A 145 4.25 10.94 -8.11
CA GLY A 145 5.60 10.70 -7.62
C GLY A 145 5.71 10.37 -6.13
N ILE A 146 4.72 9.68 -5.54
CA ILE A 146 4.80 9.26 -4.14
C ILE A 146 6.01 8.35 -3.85
N ILE A 147 6.41 7.50 -4.80
CA ILE A 147 7.58 6.60 -4.66
C ILE A 147 8.86 7.43 -4.57
N GLU A 148 9.07 8.30 -5.56
CA GLU A 148 10.21 9.20 -5.69
C GLU A 148 10.37 10.05 -4.42
N LYS A 149 9.26 10.65 -3.96
CA LYS A 149 9.26 11.51 -2.78
C LYS A 149 9.52 10.73 -1.49
N THR A 150 9.02 9.50 -1.37
CA THR A 150 9.28 8.65 -0.20
C THR A 150 10.75 8.27 -0.13
N ILE A 151 11.35 7.84 -1.23
CA ILE A 151 12.76 7.48 -1.31
C ILE A 151 13.66 8.70 -0.98
N ASN A 152 13.33 9.88 -1.53
CA ASN A 152 14.04 11.12 -1.21
C ASN A 152 13.98 11.42 0.31
N LYS A 153 12.79 11.32 0.92
CA LYS A 153 12.58 11.55 2.35
C LYS A 153 13.30 10.54 3.23
N MET A 154 13.35 9.27 2.81
CA MET A 154 14.15 8.27 3.50
C MET A 154 15.65 8.61 3.47
N ALA A 155 16.14 9.37 2.50
CA ALA A 155 17.55 9.73 2.36
C ALA A 155 18.46 8.49 2.44
N VAL A 156 18.18 7.51 1.58
CA VAL A 156 18.90 6.24 1.44
C VAL A 156 19.34 6.07 0.00
N GLU A 157 20.45 5.38 -0.21
CA GLU A 157 20.95 5.04 -1.53
C GLU A 157 20.01 4.02 -2.20
N THR A 158 19.56 4.31 -3.42
CA THR A 158 18.58 3.47 -4.12
C THR A 158 19.11 2.08 -4.47
N GLY A 159 20.43 1.96 -4.69
CA GLY A 159 21.09 0.67 -4.89
C GLY A 159 21.05 -0.26 -3.68
N ASP A 160 20.86 0.30 -2.47
CA ASP A 160 20.73 -0.43 -1.20
C ASP A 160 19.27 -0.61 -0.76
N LEU A 161 18.31 -0.13 -1.55
CA LEU A 161 16.89 -0.17 -1.20
C LEU A 161 16.25 -1.47 -1.65
N HIS A 162 15.53 -2.11 -0.74
CA HIS A 162 14.68 -3.27 -1.00
C HIS A 162 13.21 -2.87 -0.93
N VAL A 163 12.45 -3.26 -1.95
CA VAL A 163 11.04 -2.89 -2.10
C VAL A 163 10.20 -4.12 -2.33
N TRP A 164 9.14 -4.26 -1.54
CA TRP A 164 8.13 -5.28 -1.74
C TRP A 164 6.82 -4.63 -2.21
N LEU A 165 6.29 -5.13 -3.32
CA LEU A 165 5.00 -4.74 -3.87
C LEU A 165 3.92 -5.69 -3.32
N GLY A 166 3.05 -5.17 -2.45
CA GLY A 166 1.97 -5.97 -1.88
C GLY A 166 0.74 -6.08 -2.79
N PRO A 167 -0.32 -6.77 -2.33
CA PRO A 167 -1.52 -7.02 -3.12
C PRO A 167 -2.23 -5.73 -3.56
N ALA A 168 -2.46 -5.64 -4.86
CA ALA A 168 -3.15 -4.59 -5.58
C ALA A 168 -4.08 -5.19 -6.64
N ILE A 169 -4.84 -4.36 -7.33
CA ILE A 169 -5.59 -4.79 -8.50
C ILE A 169 -4.64 -5.18 -9.64
N GLY A 170 -4.85 -6.36 -10.21
CA GLY A 170 -3.98 -6.94 -11.23
C GLY A 170 -4.17 -6.33 -12.64
N PRO A 171 -3.22 -6.59 -13.55
CA PRO A 171 -3.25 -6.07 -14.92
C PRO A 171 -4.47 -6.54 -15.71
N ASP A 172 -5.00 -7.73 -15.42
CA ASP A 172 -6.18 -8.28 -16.09
C ASP A 172 -7.50 -7.71 -15.56
N SER A 173 -7.46 -6.98 -14.45
CA SER A 173 -8.65 -6.45 -13.75
C SER A 173 -8.72 -4.92 -13.75
N PHE A 174 -7.57 -4.23 -13.86
CA PHE A 174 -7.52 -2.78 -13.69
C PHE A 174 -7.83 -2.01 -14.97
N GLU A 175 -9.12 -1.93 -15.31
CA GLU A 175 -9.57 -1.07 -16.42
C GLU A 175 -9.53 0.42 -16.05
N VAL A 176 -8.92 1.24 -16.89
CA VAL A 176 -8.83 2.71 -16.78
C VAL A 176 -9.20 3.37 -18.11
N GLY A 177 -9.51 4.68 -18.07
CA GLY A 177 -9.71 5.46 -19.28
C GLY A 177 -8.39 5.94 -19.91
N GLU A 178 -8.51 6.49 -21.11
CA GLU A 178 -7.37 7.03 -21.86
C GLU A 178 -6.60 8.12 -21.09
N GLU A 179 -7.29 8.89 -20.24
CA GLU A 179 -6.69 9.95 -19.44
C GLU A 179 -5.59 9.44 -18.51
N VAL A 180 -5.76 8.24 -17.93
CA VAL A 180 -4.76 7.65 -17.03
C VAL A 180 -3.55 7.21 -17.85
N LYS A 181 -3.77 6.56 -18.99
CA LYS A 181 -2.70 6.15 -19.92
C LYS A 181 -1.88 7.36 -20.36
N GLN A 182 -2.53 8.42 -20.81
CA GLN A 182 -1.87 9.63 -21.29
C GLN A 182 -0.99 10.26 -20.21
N GLN A 183 -1.47 10.35 -18.96
CA GLN A 183 -0.67 10.87 -17.86
C GLN A 183 0.60 10.04 -17.62
N PHE A 184 0.51 8.72 -17.58
CA PHE A 184 1.70 7.89 -17.36
C PHE A 184 2.67 7.88 -18.54
N VAL A 185 2.16 7.88 -19.78
CA VAL A 185 3.02 7.93 -20.98
C VAL A 185 3.74 9.28 -21.09
N ALA A 186 3.09 10.37 -20.67
CA ALA A 186 3.73 11.69 -20.63
C ALA A 186 4.88 11.75 -19.61
N LEU A 187 4.81 10.98 -18.51
CA LEU A 187 5.89 10.86 -17.53
C LEU A 187 7.07 10.03 -18.06
N SER A 188 6.80 8.98 -18.84
CA SER A 188 7.84 8.16 -19.47
C SER A 188 7.26 7.29 -20.58
N ALA A 189 7.95 7.23 -21.72
CA ALA A 189 7.59 6.35 -22.83
C ALA A 189 7.60 4.86 -22.46
N LEU A 190 8.37 4.46 -21.42
CA LEU A 190 8.42 3.09 -20.90
C LEU A 190 7.07 2.62 -20.36
N ASN A 191 6.19 3.55 -19.97
CA ASN A 191 4.88 3.21 -19.42
C ASN A 191 3.87 2.83 -20.49
N ARG A 192 4.18 2.99 -21.79
CA ARG A 192 3.25 2.66 -22.88
C ARG A 192 2.83 1.19 -22.83
N ASP A 193 3.77 0.30 -22.55
CA ASP A 193 3.55 -1.15 -22.56
C ASP A 193 2.83 -1.64 -21.29
N CYS A 194 2.59 -0.75 -20.31
CA CYS A 194 1.77 -1.05 -19.14
C CYS A 194 0.25 -0.94 -19.43
N PHE A 195 -0.14 -0.57 -20.65
CA PHE A 195 -1.55 -0.37 -21.02
C PHE A 195 -1.94 -1.20 -22.24
N VAL A 196 -2.93 -2.09 -22.08
CA VAL A 196 -3.48 -2.90 -23.16
C VAL A 196 -4.87 -2.39 -23.52
N GLU A 197 -5.06 -1.92 -24.75
CA GLU A 197 -6.36 -1.44 -25.26
C GLU A 197 -7.38 -2.58 -25.28
N GLN A 198 -8.58 -2.34 -24.75
CA GLN A 198 -9.62 -3.36 -24.70
C GLN A 198 -10.35 -3.46 -26.06
N PRO A 199 -10.56 -4.66 -26.62
CA PRO A 199 -11.17 -4.83 -27.96
C PRO A 199 -12.55 -4.18 -28.09
N GLN A 200 -13.33 -4.14 -27.01
CA GLN A 200 -14.67 -3.56 -26.97
C GLN A 200 -14.66 -2.03 -27.12
N SER A 201 -13.51 -1.35 -26.96
CA SER A 201 -13.41 0.10 -27.15
C SER A 201 -13.37 0.56 -28.60
N LEU A 202 -13.20 -0.35 -29.57
CA LEU A 202 -13.18 0.02 -30.99
C LEU A 202 -14.55 0.54 -31.48
N ALA A 203 -15.63 0.25 -30.74
CA ALA A 203 -16.99 0.68 -31.08
C ALA A 203 -17.56 1.75 -30.13
N THR A 204 -16.86 2.09 -29.04
CA THR A 204 -17.36 2.99 -28.00
C THR A 204 -16.26 3.95 -27.55
N GLU A 205 -16.39 5.22 -27.93
CA GLU A 205 -15.69 6.30 -27.23
C GLU A 205 -16.40 6.56 -25.89
N PRO A 206 -15.68 6.73 -24.77
CA PRO A 206 -14.21 6.82 -24.66
C PRO A 206 -13.50 5.47 -24.56
N LYS A 207 -12.27 5.39 -25.09
CA LYS A 207 -11.41 4.21 -25.02
C LYS A 207 -11.09 3.73 -23.60
N LYS A 208 -10.92 2.41 -23.46
CA LYS A 208 -10.57 1.73 -22.20
C LYS A 208 -9.29 0.90 -22.35
N PHE A 209 -8.52 0.86 -21.27
CA PHE A 209 -7.24 0.15 -21.20
C PHE A 209 -7.17 -0.67 -19.93
N LEU A 210 -6.67 -1.89 -20.02
CA LEU A 210 -6.14 -2.61 -18.87
C LEU A 210 -4.78 -2.03 -18.49
N CYS A 211 -4.56 -1.79 -17.20
CA CYS A 211 -3.39 -1.10 -16.66
C CYS A 211 -2.62 -1.99 -15.69
N ASP A 212 -1.34 -2.21 -15.97
CA ASP A 212 -0.44 -2.90 -15.04
C ASP A 212 0.18 -1.92 -14.03
N ILE A 213 -0.45 -1.78 -12.86
CA ILE A 213 0.04 -0.90 -11.80
C ILE A 213 1.36 -1.38 -11.20
N TYR A 214 1.62 -2.68 -11.20
CA TYR A 214 2.89 -3.24 -10.72
C TYR A 214 4.01 -2.86 -11.67
N GLN A 215 3.80 -2.98 -12.98
CA GLN A 215 4.81 -2.60 -13.98
C GLN A 215 5.07 -1.09 -13.99
N LEU A 216 4.04 -0.25 -13.79
CA LEU A 216 4.22 1.20 -13.61
C LEU A 216 5.12 1.51 -12.41
N ALA A 217 4.90 0.83 -11.27
CA ALA A 217 5.75 1.00 -10.09
C ALA A 217 7.18 0.48 -10.32
N LYS A 218 7.34 -0.70 -10.94
CA LYS A 218 8.64 -1.27 -11.30
C LYS A 218 9.42 -0.34 -12.23
N ASN A 219 8.78 0.23 -13.25
CA ASN A 219 9.41 1.20 -14.15
C ASN A 219 9.97 2.40 -13.38
N LYS A 220 9.18 2.99 -12.47
CA LYS A 220 9.63 4.11 -11.63
C LYS A 220 10.80 3.73 -10.72
N LEU A 221 10.69 2.61 -10.02
CA LEU A 221 11.75 2.10 -9.14
C LEU A 221 13.06 1.83 -9.90
N ASN A 222 12.97 1.21 -11.08
CA ASN A 222 14.13 0.93 -11.93
C ASN A 222 14.82 2.21 -12.42
N VAL A 223 14.03 3.23 -12.82
CA VAL A 223 14.58 4.55 -13.21
C VAL A 223 15.32 5.24 -12.06
N LEU A 224 14.86 5.05 -10.83
CA LEU A 224 15.54 5.54 -9.62
C LEU A 224 16.79 4.73 -9.25
N GLY A 225 17.06 3.61 -9.92
CA GLY A 225 18.21 2.73 -9.65
C GLY A 225 17.97 1.71 -8.55
N VAL A 226 16.72 1.48 -8.14
CA VAL A 226 16.35 0.40 -7.20
C VAL A 226 16.53 -0.94 -7.91
N LYS A 227 17.30 -1.84 -7.28
CA LYS A 227 17.65 -3.15 -7.86
C LYS A 227 16.88 -4.32 -7.26
N HIS A 228 16.41 -4.18 -6.03
CA HIS A 228 15.78 -5.26 -5.27
C HIS A 228 14.29 -5.01 -5.14
N ILE A 229 13.53 -5.52 -6.12
CA ILE A 229 12.07 -5.41 -6.16
C ILE A 229 11.47 -6.82 -6.14
N SER A 230 10.62 -7.09 -5.17
CA SER A 230 9.88 -8.35 -5.01
C SER A 230 8.38 -8.08 -4.91
N GLY A 231 7.58 -9.15 -4.88
CA GLY A 231 6.13 -9.02 -4.81
C GLY A 231 5.49 -8.72 -6.17
N GLY A 232 4.22 -8.29 -6.13
CA GLY A 232 3.43 -7.94 -7.30
C GLY A 232 2.85 -9.11 -8.07
N GLU A 233 2.55 -10.21 -7.37
CA GLU A 233 1.96 -11.43 -7.93
C GLU A 233 0.45 -11.57 -7.71
N PHE A 234 -0.17 -10.70 -6.90
CA PHE A 234 -1.57 -10.85 -6.50
C PHE A 234 -2.51 -9.99 -7.35
N ASP A 235 -3.78 -10.38 -7.40
CA ASP A 235 -4.87 -9.54 -7.91
C ASP A 235 -6.05 -9.52 -6.93
N THR A 236 -6.24 -8.35 -6.29
CA THR A 236 -7.30 -8.16 -5.28
C THR A 236 -8.71 -8.38 -5.82
N VAL A 237 -8.93 -8.21 -7.13
CA VAL A 237 -10.24 -8.42 -7.76
C VAL A 237 -10.53 -9.92 -7.91
N THR A 238 -9.58 -10.71 -8.40
CA THR A 238 -9.80 -12.13 -8.71
C THR A 238 -9.61 -13.04 -7.48
N GLU A 239 -8.77 -12.66 -6.53
CA GLU A 239 -8.49 -13.43 -5.31
C GLU A 239 -9.42 -13.06 -4.15
N LEU A 240 -10.73 -13.19 -4.39
CA LEU A 240 -11.82 -12.78 -3.48
C LEU A 240 -11.82 -13.44 -2.10
N SER A 241 -11.20 -14.62 -1.95
CA SER A 241 -11.07 -15.32 -0.67
C SER A 241 -10.04 -14.66 0.26
N LEU A 242 -9.10 -13.89 -0.30
CA LEU A 242 -8.01 -13.27 0.45
C LEU A 242 -8.20 -11.76 0.61
N PHE A 243 -8.79 -11.07 -0.37
CA PHE A 243 -8.74 -9.61 -0.42
C PHE A 243 -10.10 -8.94 -0.59
N TYR A 244 -10.24 -7.77 0.05
CA TYR A 244 -11.22 -6.79 -0.33
C TYR A 244 -10.82 -6.11 -1.65
N SER A 245 -11.79 -5.75 -2.47
CA SER A 245 -11.58 -4.98 -3.70
C SER A 245 -12.69 -3.95 -3.87
N TYR A 246 -12.30 -2.68 -3.97
CA TYR A 246 -13.24 -1.59 -4.20
C TYR A 246 -13.84 -1.66 -5.61
N ARG A 247 -13.04 -2.05 -6.61
CA ARG A 247 -13.45 -2.26 -8.00
C ARG A 247 -14.54 -3.32 -8.10
N ARG A 248 -14.40 -4.41 -7.35
CA ARG A 248 -15.35 -5.52 -7.35
C ARG A 248 -16.59 -5.22 -6.51
N ASP A 249 -16.40 -4.75 -5.28
CA ASP A 249 -17.44 -4.76 -4.25
C ASP A 249 -18.02 -3.36 -3.97
N GLY A 250 -17.41 -2.29 -4.48
CA GLY A 250 -17.76 -0.91 -4.15
C GLY A 250 -17.48 -0.61 -2.68
N GLN A 251 -18.53 -0.52 -1.86
CA GLN A 251 -18.36 -0.29 -0.42
C GLN A 251 -17.89 -1.58 0.27
N THR A 252 -16.63 -1.61 0.69
CA THR A 252 -16.01 -2.80 1.31
C THR A 252 -14.93 -2.42 2.31
N GLY A 253 -14.34 -3.43 2.98
CA GLY A 253 -13.29 -3.28 3.97
C GLY A 253 -11.93 -2.88 3.38
N ARG A 254 -10.91 -2.76 4.24
CA ARG A 254 -9.52 -2.52 3.82
C ARG A 254 -8.58 -3.52 4.47
N MET A 255 -7.64 -4.04 3.68
CA MET A 255 -6.42 -4.67 4.19
C MET A 255 -5.47 -3.59 4.69
N ALA A 256 -4.46 -3.98 5.47
CA ALA A 256 -3.35 -3.11 5.85
C ALA A 256 -2.01 -3.78 5.55
N SER A 257 -1.07 -3.02 4.98
CA SER A 257 0.33 -3.39 4.84
C SER A 257 1.17 -2.65 5.87
N LEU A 258 1.96 -3.38 6.65
CA LEU A 258 2.70 -2.89 7.81
C LEU A 258 4.17 -3.24 7.69
N ILE A 259 5.05 -2.34 8.14
CA ILE A 259 6.50 -2.57 8.24
C ILE A 259 7.11 -1.85 9.44
N TRP A 260 8.02 -2.50 10.17
CA TRP A 260 8.82 -1.90 11.23
C TRP A 260 10.15 -2.65 11.46
N LEU A 261 11.08 -1.97 12.12
CA LEU A 261 12.30 -2.55 12.68
C LEU A 261 12.10 -2.78 14.18
N SER A 262 12.60 -3.90 14.72
CA SER A 262 12.57 -4.25 16.15
C SER A 262 13.94 -4.08 16.80
#